data_AF-C4J2L1-F1
#
_entry.id   AF-C4J2L1-F1
#
_cell.length_a   1.000
_cell.length_b   1.000
_cell.length_c   1.000
_cell.angle_alpha   90.00
_cell.angle_beta   90.00
_cell.angle_gamma   90.00
#
_symmetry.space_group_name_H-M   'P 1'
#
loop_
_entity.id
_entity.type
_entity.pdbx_description
1 polymer ?
#
loop_
_entity_poly.entity_id
_entity_poly.type
_entity_poly.pdbx_seq_one_letter_code
_entity_poly.pdbx_strand_id
1 'polypeptide(L)'
;MLAIRRANCFHQKGHGNPCKISSTPYMIIFGVAEIFFSQIPDFDQISWLSILAAVMSFTYSSIGLGLGVVQVIANRGVQGSLTGITIGVVTPMDKVWRSLQAFGDVAFAYSYSLILIEIQDTIRAPPPSESTVMKRATVVSVAVTTLFYMLCGCMGYAAFGDGAPGNLLTGFGFYEPFWLLDVANAAIVVHLVGAYQVYCQPLFAFVEKWAAQRWPDSAYITGEVEVPLPLPASRRRCCKVNLFRATWRTAFVVATTVVSMLLPFFNDVVGFLGALGFWPLTVYFPVEMYVVQKKVPRWSSRWVCLQMLSLGCLVISIAAAAGSIAGIASDLKVYRPFKSY
;
A
#
# COMPACT_ATOMS: atom_id res chain seq x y z
N MET A 1 -12.62 5.65 -6.08
CA MET A 1 -14.00 6.19 -6.31
C MET A 1 -14.04 7.68 -6.65
N LEU A 2 -13.33 8.56 -5.94
CA LEU A 2 -13.30 10.00 -6.27
C LEU A 2 -12.86 10.28 -7.72
N ALA A 3 -11.81 9.61 -8.18
CA ALA A 3 -11.29 9.74 -9.54
C ALA A 3 -12.35 9.40 -10.61
N ILE A 4 -13.15 8.35 -10.41
CA ILE A 4 -14.25 7.95 -11.29
C ILE A 4 -15.29 9.06 -11.43
N ARG A 5 -15.77 9.57 -10.29
CA ARG A 5 -16.76 10.66 -10.29
C ARG A 5 -16.22 11.94 -10.93
N ARG A 6 -14.93 12.21 -10.75
CA ARG A 6 -14.29 13.39 -11.33
C ARG A 6 -14.05 13.24 -12.83
N ALA A 7 -13.62 12.07 -13.30
CA ALA A 7 -13.50 11.74 -14.73
C ALA A 7 -14.84 11.88 -15.44
N ASN A 8 -15.91 11.30 -14.88
CA ASN A 8 -17.26 11.44 -15.40
C ASN A 8 -17.77 12.89 -15.40
N CYS A 9 -17.42 13.69 -14.38
CA CYS A 9 -17.78 15.11 -14.35
C CYS A 9 -17.11 15.89 -15.48
N PHE A 10 -15.82 15.65 -15.75
CA PHE A 10 -15.11 16.30 -16.85
C PHE A 10 -15.65 15.89 -18.22
N HIS A 11 -16.00 14.61 -18.38
CA HIS A 11 -16.62 14.13 -19.61
C HIS A 11 -17.98 14.81 -19.86
N GLN A 12 -18.82 14.94 -18.82
CA GLN A 12 -20.16 15.52 -18.97
C GLN A 12 -20.18 17.06 -19.04
N LYS A 13 -19.31 17.74 -18.28
CA LYS A 13 -19.35 19.20 -18.09
C LYS A 13 -18.22 19.94 -18.80
N GLY A 14 -17.32 19.21 -19.46
CA GLY A 14 -16.11 19.74 -20.10
C GLY A 14 -15.00 20.09 -19.09
N HIS A 15 -13.77 20.21 -19.60
CA HIS A 15 -12.56 20.48 -18.80
C HIS A 15 -12.51 21.87 -18.14
N GLY A 16 -13.38 22.80 -18.55
CA GLY A 16 -13.45 24.15 -17.96
C GLY A 16 -14.17 24.23 -16.61
N ASN A 17 -14.84 23.16 -16.16
CA ASN A 17 -15.50 23.13 -14.86
C ASN A 17 -14.54 22.57 -13.79
N PRO A 18 -14.36 23.24 -12.62
CA PRO A 18 -13.44 22.75 -11.59
C PRO A 18 -13.85 21.41 -10.96
N CYS A 19 -15.07 20.90 -11.21
CA CYS A 19 -15.56 19.58 -10.82
C CYS A 19 -15.16 19.21 -9.39
N LYS A 20 -15.52 20.09 -8.45
CA LYS A 20 -15.14 19.96 -7.05
C LYS A 20 -16.00 18.91 -6.36
N ILE A 21 -15.36 17.86 -5.85
CA ILE A 21 -16.02 16.71 -5.22
C ILE A 21 -15.27 16.40 -3.94
N SER A 22 -16.00 16.29 -2.83
CA SER A 22 -15.40 15.90 -1.55
C SER A 22 -14.98 14.43 -1.56
N SER A 23 -13.75 14.16 -1.09
CA SER A 23 -13.19 12.81 -0.94
C SER A 23 -13.71 12.08 0.30
N THR A 24 -14.15 12.84 1.32
CA THR A 24 -14.55 12.33 2.64
C THR A 24 -15.63 11.24 2.60
N PRO A 25 -16.74 11.39 1.86
CA PRO A 25 -17.77 10.36 1.83
C PRO A 25 -17.25 9.01 1.30
N TYR A 26 -16.34 9.04 0.32
CA TYR A 26 -15.77 7.82 -0.25
C TYR A 26 -14.79 7.13 0.71
N MET A 27 -14.03 7.89 1.51
CA MET A 27 -13.18 7.34 2.57
C MET A 27 -14.02 6.65 3.65
N ILE A 28 -15.15 7.26 4.04
CA ILE A 28 -16.09 6.66 5.00
C ILE A 28 -16.68 5.37 4.44
N ILE A 29 -17.15 5.36 3.19
CA ILE A 29 -17.69 4.15 2.54
C ILE A 29 -16.64 3.04 2.50
N PHE A 30 -15.39 3.38 2.16
CA PHE A 30 -14.29 2.42 2.17
C PHE A 30 -14.06 1.86 3.59
N GLY A 31 -13.95 2.72 4.61
CA GLY A 31 -13.80 2.29 6.00
C GLY A 31 -14.97 1.41 6.49
N VAL A 32 -16.21 1.70 6.09
CA VAL A 32 -17.37 0.85 6.38
C VAL A 32 -17.22 -0.54 5.74
N ALA A 33 -16.79 -0.61 4.48
CA ALA A 33 -16.51 -1.88 3.83
C ALA A 33 -15.41 -2.67 4.57
N GLU A 34 -14.32 -2.00 4.95
CA GLU A 34 -13.23 -2.63 5.71
C GLU A 34 -13.70 -3.15 7.07
N ILE A 35 -14.61 -2.46 7.77
CA ILE A 35 -15.18 -2.96 9.03
C ILE A 35 -15.82 -4.34 8.84
N PHE A 36 -16.57 -4.53 7.74
CA PHE A 36 -17.23 -5.81 7.44
C PHE A 36 -16.21 -6.90 7.09
N PHE A 37 -15.26 -6.61 6.19
CA PHE A 37 -14.25 -7.60 5.77
C PHE A 37 -13.27 -7.95 6.89
N SER A 38 -12.94 -7.00 7.77
CA SER A 38 -12.08 -7.24 8.92
C SER A 38 -12.70 -8.14 9.98
N GLN A 39 -13.99 -8.48 9.90
CA GLN A 39 -14.56 -9.52 10.78
C GLN A 39 -14.19 -10.95 10.36
N ILE A 40 -13.57 -11.13 9.20
CA ILE A 40 -13.09 -12.45 8.76
C ILE A 40 -11.87 -12.83 9.64
N PRO A 41 -11.90 -13.97 10.32
CA PRO A 41 -10.94 -14.27 11.39
C PRO A 41 -9.52 -14.56 10.90
N ASP A 42 -9.35 -15.29 9.79
CA ASP A 42 -8.07 -15.90 9.41
C ASP A 42 -7.59 -15.55 7.99
N PHE A 43 -6.27 -15.60 7.76
CA PHE A 43 -5.62 -15.24 6.49
C PHE A 43 -5.93 -16.22 5.34
N ASP A 44 -6.12 -17.50 5.64
CA ASP A 44 -6.50 -18.53 4.66
C ASP A 44 -7.93 -18.31 4.12
N GLN A 45 -8.83 -17.83 4.98
CA GLN A 45 -10.21 -17.52 4.62
C GLN A 45 -10.34 -16.29 3.71
N ILE A 46 -9.34 -15.41 3.69
CA ILE A 46 -9.24 -14.27 2.75
C ILE A 46 -8.43 -14.59 1.49
N SER A 47 -7.99 -15.85 1.28
CA SER A 47 -7.19 -16.24 0.11
C SER A 47 -7.85 -15.87 -1.22
N TRP A 48 -9.17 -16.05 -1.35
CA TRP A 48 -9.93 -15.64 -2.54
C TRP A 48 -9.88 -14.12 -2.76
N LEU A 49 -9.91 -13.34 -1.68
CA LEU A 49 -9.85 -11.88 -1.72
C LEU A 49 -8.44 -11.43 -2.11
N SER A 50 -7.40 -12.13 -1.63
CA SER A 50 -6.01 -11.90 -2.04
C SER A 50 -5.80 -12.21 -3.53
N ILE A 51 -6.37 -13.30 -4.06
CA ILE A 51 -6.30 -13.63 -5.49
C ILE A 51 -7.00 -12.55 -6.31
N LEU A 52 -8.20 -12.15 -5.90
CA LEU A 52 -8.96 -11.07 -6.55
C LEU A 52 -8.15 -9.77 -6.56
N ALA A 53 -7.56 -9.39 -5.42
CA ALA A 53 -6.72 -8.20 -5.32
C ALA A 53 -5.50 -8.28 -6.24
N ALA A 54 -4.85 -9.45 -6.36
CA ALA A 54 -3.73 -9.63 -7.28
C ALA A 54 -4.16 -9.44 -8.75
N VAL A 55 -5.27 -10.05 -9.18
CA VAL A 55 -5.82 -9.87 -10.54
C VAL A 55 -6.13 -8.41 -10.82
N MET A 56 -6.75 -7.71 -9.86
CA MET A 56 -7.04 -6.28 -9.97
C MET A 56 -5.75 -5.44 -10.06
N SER A 57 -4.69 -5.83 -9.34
CA SER A 57 -3.38 -5.18 -9.41
C SER A 57 -2.77 -5.22 -10.80
N PHE A 58 -2.75 -6.42 -11.41
CA PHE A 58 -2.29 -6.59 -12.79
C PHE A 58 -3.16 -5.82 -13.78
N THR A 59 -4.49 -5.80 -13.54
CA THR A 59 -5.44 -5.11 -14.42
C THR A 59 -5.17 -3.61 -14.45
N TYR A 60 -5.17 -2.92 -13.31
CA TYR A 60 -4.96 -1.46 -13.33
C TYR A 60 -3.54 -1.10 -13.75
N SER A 61 -2.53 -1.90 -13.38
CA SER A 61 -1.13 -1.62 -13.75
C SER A 61 -0.91 -1.75 -15.26
N SER A 62 -1.50 -2.78 -15.88
CA SER A 62 -1.44 -2.97 -17.33
C SER A 62 -2.16 -1.86 -18.09
N ILE A 63 -3.32 -1.42 -17.59
CA ILE A 63 -4.05 -0.28 -18.16
C ILE A 63 -3.21 1.00 -18.05
N GLY A 64 -2.66 1.29 -16.86
CA GLY A 64 -1.82 2.47 -16.65
C GLY A 64 -0.56 2.48 -17.53
N LEU A 65 0.08 1.32 -17.68
CA LEU A 65 1.21 1.15 -18.59
C LEU A 65 0.79 1.39 -20.05
N GLY A 66 -0.30 0.77 -20.49
CA GLY A 66 -0.81 0.93 -21.86
C GLY A 66 -1.16 2.39 -22.18
N LEU A 67 -1.83 3.07 -21.27
CA LEU A 67 -2.13 4.50 -21.40
C LEU A 67 -0.84 5.34 -21.47
N GLY A 68 0.16 5.03 -20.63
CA GLY A 68 1.46 5.69 -20.67
C GLY A 68 2.17 5.53 -22.02
N VAL A 69 2.19 4.32 -22.57
CA VAL A 69 2.78 4.05 -23.90
C VAL A 69 2.05 4.81 -24.99
N VAL A 70 0.71 4.79 -25.00
CA VAL A 70 -0.10 5.54 -25.98
C VAL A 70 0.17 7.04 -25.88
N GLN A 71 0.31 7.58 -24.68
CA GLN A 71 0.61 8.99 -24.48
C GLN A 71 2.01 9.36 -24.99
N VAL A 72 3.03 8.52 -24.77
CA VAL A 72 4.36 8.73 -25.35
C VAL A 72 4.31 8.76 -26.88
N ILE A 73 3.53 7.86 -27.49
CA ILE A 73 3.33 7.84 -28.95
C ILE A 73 2.61 9.11 -29.42
N ALA A 74 1.56 9.53 -28.71
CA ALA A 74 0.80 10.75 -29.02
C ALA A 74 1.67 12.01 -28.92
N ASN A 75 2.56 12.08 -27.92
CA ASN A 75 3.52 13.16 -27.74
C ASN A 75 4.62 13.19 -28.82
N ARG A 76 4.75 12.13 -29.62
CA ARG A 76 5.82 11.94 -30.63
C ARG A 76 7.23 12.04 -30.04
N GLY A 77 7.38 11.73 -28.75
CA GLY A 77 8.67 11.86 -28.06
C GLY A 77 8.56 11.69 -26.55
N VAL A 78 9.73 11.58 -25.92
CA VAL A 78 9.90 11.46 -24.47
C VAL A 78 9.93 12.87 -23.86
N GLN A 79 9.02 13.12 -22.91
CA GLN A 79 8.93 14.39 -22.19
C GLN A 79 9.86 14.46 -20.97
N GLY A 80 10.28 13.29 -20.45
CA GLY A 80 11.18 13.20 -19.30
C GLY A 80 12.61 13.66 -19.60
N SER A 81 13.26 14.25 -18.60
CA SER A 81 14.65 14.68 -18.64
C SER A 81 15.55 13.77 -17.77
N LEU A 82 16.87 13.79 -18.02
CA LEU A 82 17.85 13.05 -17.22
C LEU A 82 18.01 13.58 -15.79
N THR A 83 17.72 14.86 -15.56
CA THR A 83 17.94 15.48 -14.24
C THR A 83 16.68 15.52 -13.39
N GLY A 84 15.58 14.91 -13.85
CA GLY A 84 14.29 14.98 -13.17
C GLY A 84 13.59 16.32 -13.40
N ILE A 85 12.68 16.68 -12.50
CA ILE A 85 11.95 17.95 -12.52
C ILE A 85 12.90 19.15 -12.67
N THR A 86 12.59 20.06 -13.60
CA THR A 86 13.37 21.27 -13.84
C THR A 86 13.29 22.26 -12.67
N ILE A 87 14.44 22.83 -12.29
CA ILE A 87 14.51 23.91 -11.30
C ILE A 87 13.89 25.18 -11.93
N GLY A 88 12.90 25.75 -11.26
CA GLY A 88 12.05 26.83 -11.79
C GLY A 88 10.56 26.45 -11.79
N VAL A 89 10.24 25.17 -12.03
CA VAL A 89 8.92 24.59 -11.74
C VAL A 89 8.78 24.34 -10.25
N VAL A 90 9.88 23.89 -9.62
CA VAL A 90 10.01 23.72 -8.17
C VAL A 90 11.29 24.40 -7.70
N THR A 91 11.38 24.68 -6.40
CA THR A 91 12.62 25.21 -5.82
C THR A 91 13.71 24.13 -5.75
N PRO A 92 15.00 24.49 -5.69
CA PRO A 92 16.08 23.52 -5.51
C PRO A 92 15.87 22.63 -4.27
N MET A 93 15.35 23.20 -3.18
CA MET A 93 15.09 22.44 -1.96
C MET A 93 13.93 21.46 -2.12
N ASP A 94 12.85 21.86 -2.80
CA ASP A 94 11.73 20.94 -3.08
C ASP A 94 12.19 19.75 -3.92
N LYS A 95 13.08 20.00 -4.89
CA LYS A 95 13.69 18.93 -5.69
C LYS A 95 14.46 17.95 -4.83
N VAL A 96 15.24 18.43 -3.86
CA VAL A 96 15.98 17.58 -2.90
C VAL A 96 15.00 16.78 -2.05
N TRP A 97 13.99 17.42 -1.44
CA TRP A 97 13.03 16.73 -0.57
C TRP A 97 12.23 15.65 -1.30
N ARG A 98 11.74 15.95 -2.50
CA ARG A 98 11.03 14.97 -3.34
C ARG A 98 11.94 13.80 -3.76
N SER A 99 13.20 14.07 -4.06
CA SER A 99 14.17 13.02 -4.39
C SER A 99 14.44 12.10 -3.19
N LEU A 100 14.56 12.68 -1.98
CA LEU A 100 14.75 11.91 -0.76
C LEU A 100 13.51 11.07 -0.41
N GLN A 101 12.32 11.67 -0.50
CA GLN A 101 11.05 10.98 -0.31
C GLN A 101 10.89 9.79 -1.27
N ALA A 102 11.30 9.93 -2.54
CA ALA A 102 11.20 8.86 -3.52
C ALA A 102 11.96 7.58 -3.11
N PHE A 103 13.06 7.69 -2.36
CA PHE A 103 13.70 6.51 -1.77
C PHE A 103 12.79 5.80 -0.77
N GLY A 104 12.01 6.54 0.01
CA GLY A 104 11.00 6.01 0.92
C GLY A 104 9.86 5.33 0.16
N ASP A 105 9.38 5.93 -0.93
CA ASP A 105 8.33 5.33 -1.78
C ASP A 105 8.80 4.00 -2.38
N VAL A 106 10.03 3.97 -2.92
CA VAL A 106 10.65 2.73 -3.41
C VAL A 106 10.81 1.71 -2.29
N ALA A 107 11.28 2.14 -1.12
CA ALA A 107 11.47 1.24 0.02
C ALA A 107 10.14 0.62 0.49
N PHE A 108 9.06 1.41 0.54
CA PHE A 108 7.72 0.93 0.85
C PHE A 108 7.24 -0.09 -0.19
N ALA A 109 7.45 0.20 -1.47
CA ALA A 109 6.99 -0.63 -2.59
C ALA A 109 7.56 -2.06 -2.57
N TYR A 110 8.72 -2.28 -1.95
CA TYR A 110 9.34 -3.60 -1.77
C TYR A 110 9.22 -4.18 -0.35
N SER A 111 8.49 -3.51 0.56
CA SER A 111 8.42 -3.90 1.97
C SER A 111 7.31 -4.91 2.24
N TYR A 112 7.53 -6.17 1.88
CA TYR A 112 6.62 -7.29 2.21
C TYR A 112 7.09 -8.11 3.43
N SER A 113 8.21 -7.74 4.05
CA SER A 113 8.79 -8.40 5.22
C SER A 113 7.82 -8.49 6.40
N LEU A 114 6.91 -7.52 6.53
CA LEU A 114 5.84 -7.46 7.54
C LEU A 114 4.85 -8.63 7.48
N ILE A 115 4.59 -9.15 6.28
CA ILE A 115 3.61 -10.23 6.04
C ILE A 115 4.30 -11.54 5.63
N LEU A 116 5.63 -11.54 5.49
CA LEU A 116 6.41 -12.67 5.00
C LEU A 116 6.17 -13.95 5.82
N ILE A 117 6.13 -13.83 7.15
CA ILE A 117 5.96 -14.98 8.06
C ILE A 117 4.55 -15.55 7.95
N GLU A 118 3.53 -14.69 7.85
CA GLU A 118 2.14 -15.13 7.68
C GLU A 118 1.94 -15.82 6.33
N ILE A 119 2.57 -15.32 5.26
CA ILE A 119 2.58 -16.01 3.96
C ILE A 119 3.26 -17.38 4.08
N GLN A 120 4.38 -17.47 4.80
CA GLN A 120 5.09 -18.73 5.05
C GLN A 120 4.20 -19.77 5.74
N ASP A 121 3.45 -19.35 6.76
CA ASP A 121 2.59 -20.23 7.55
C ASP A 121 1.42 -20.81 6.71
N THR A 122 1.06 -20.19 5.58
CA THR A 122 0.04 -20.73 4.66
C THR A 122 0.52 -21.89 3.77
N ILE A 123 1.84 -22.15 3.71
CA ILE A 123 2.39 -23.19 2.84
C ILE A 123 2.08 -24.57 3.42
N ARG A 124 1.25 -25.34 2.71
CA ARG A 124 0.91 -26.72 3.09
C ARG A 124 2.15 -27.62 3.06
N ALA A 125 2.33 -28.45 4.08
CA ALA A 125 3.31 -29.54 4.10
C ALA A 125 2.70 -30.85 3.54
N PRO A 126 3.45 -31.81 2.91
CA PRO A 126 4.74 -31.79 2.17
C PRO A 126 4.61 -32.34 0.70
N PRO A 127 5.67 -32.51 -0.12
CA PRO A 127 6.84 -31.65 -0.43
C PRO A 127 6.54 -30.60 -1.53
N PRO A 128 7.26 -29.45 -1.64
CA PRO A 128 8.63 -29.11 -1.18
C PRO A 128 8.73 -28.27 0.12
N SER A 129 9.95 -27.99 0.62
CA SER A 129 10.18 -27.18 1.83
C SER A 129 9.70 -25.73 1.67
N GLU A 130 9.17 -25.13 2.75
CA GLU A 130 8.72 -23.73 2.79
C GLU A 130 9.78 -22.77 2.25
N SER A 131 11.04 -22.94 2.67
CA SER A 131 12.16 -22.12 2.21
C SER A 131 12.39 -22.21 0.70
N THR A 132 12.16 -23.37 0.08
CA THR A 132 12.30 -23.56 -1.36
C THR A 132 11.16 -22.91 -2.11
N VAL A 133 9.93 -23.12 -1.63
CA VAL A 133 8.72 -22.52 -2.21
C VAL A 133 8.80 -21.00 -2.12
N MET A 134 9.10 -20.46 -0.93
CA MET A 134 9.24 -19.02 -0.71
C MET A 134 10.37 -18.42 -1.51
N LYS A 135 11.53 -19.06 -1.61
CA LYS A 135 12.62 -18.53 -2.44
C LYS A 135 12.19 -18.37 -3.89
N ARG A 136 11.48 -19.36 -4.46
CA ARG A 136 10.93 -19.26 -5.82
C ARG A 136 9.86 -18.17 -5.92
N ALA A 137 8.91 -18.15 -4.99
CA ALA A 137 7.84 -17.17 -4.95
C ALA A 137 8.39 -15.73 -4.82
N THR A 138 9.35 -15.49 -3.94
CA THR A 138 10.04 -14.20 -3.78
C THR A 138 10.77 -13.80 -5.06
N VAL A 139 11.53 -14.69 -5.70
CA VAL A 139 12.24 -14.37 -6.94
C VAL A 139 11.26 -13.95 -8.04
N VAL A 140 10.18 -14.72 -8.24
CA VAL A 140 9.18 -14.41 -9.26
C VAL A 140 8.43 -13.12 -8.93
N SER A 141 7.95 -12.98 -7.69
CA SER A 141 7.17 -11.80 -7.27
C SER A 141 7.99 -10.51 -7.34
N VAL A 142 9.23 -10.52 -6.85
CA VAL A 142 10.11 -9.34 -6.92
C VAL A 142 10.42 -9.01 -8.38
N ALA A 143 10.76 -9.99 -9.23
CA ALA A 143 11.05 -9.74 -10.63
C ALA A 143 9.85 -9.14 -11.39
N VAL A 144 8.65 -9.70 -11.20
CA VAL A 144 7.42 -9.20 -11.81
C VAL A 144 7.09 -7.80 -11.30
N THR A 145 7.19 -7.58 -9.99
CA THR A 145 6.92 -6.29 -9.36
C THR A 145 7.88 -5.22 -9.87
N THR A 146 9.19 -5.51 -9.91
CA THR A 146 10.19 -4.61 -10.46
C THR A 146 9.92 -4.29 -11.92
N LEU A 147 9.56 -5.29 -12.74
CA LEU A 147 9.22 -5.06 -14.14
C LEU A 147 8.06 -4.08 -14.27
N PHE A 148 6.94 -4.31 -13.57
CA PHE A 148 5.78 -3.42 -13.64
C PHE A 148 6.06 -2.03 -13.09
N TYR A 149 6.75 -1.91 -11.95
CA TYR A 149 7.09 -0.61 -11.37
C TYR A 149 8.03 0.19 -12.27
N MET A 150 9.07 -0.45 -12.82
CA MET A 150 9.96 0.22 -13.77
C MET A 150 9.22 0.62 -15.03
N LEU A 151 8.41 -0.26 -15.63
CA LEU A 151 7.66 0.07 -16.83
C LEU A 151 6.67 1.21 -16.60
N CYS A 152 5.87 1.15 -15.54
CA CYS A 152 4.90 2.20 -15.22
C CYS A 152 5.59 3.53 -14.87
N GLY A 153 6.65 3.49 -14.07
CA GLY A 153 7.43 4.67 -13.69
C GLY A 153 8.12 5.32 -14.89
N CYS A 154 8.81 4.52 -15.72
CA CYS A 154 9.49 5.02 -16.91
C CYS A 154 8.52 5.52 -17.97
N MET A 155 7.45 4.78 -18.29
CA MET A 155 6.47 5.22 -19.29
C MET A 155 5.65 6.41 -18.80
N GLY A 156 5.29 6.46 -17.52
CA GLY A 156 4.63 7.62 -16.92
C GLY A 156 5.51 8.86 -16.98
N TYR A 157 6.79 8.74 -16.61
CA TYR A 157 7.74 9.85 -16.70
C TYR A 157 8.04 10.23 -18.15
N ALA A 158 8.13 9.26 -19.07
CA ALA A 158 8.30 9.55 -20.49
C ALA A 158 7.07 10.27 -21.08
N ALA A 159 5.87 9.96 -20.60
CA ALA A 159 4.63 10.58 -21.05
C ALA A 159 4.46 12.02 -20.53
N PHE A 160 4.86 12.30 -19.29
CA PHE A 160 4.49 13.56 -18.62
C PHE A 160 5.67 14.43 -18.18
N GLY A 161 6.90 13.91 -18.16
CA GLY A 161 8.10 14.63 -17.74
C GLY A 161 7.93 15.32 -16.38
N ASP A 162 8.19 16.62 -16.34
CA ASP A 162 8.05 17.45 -15.12
C ASP A 162 6.62 17.48 -14.55
N GLY A 163 5.62 17.20 -15.38
CA GLY A 163 4.21 17.12 -14.99
C GLY A 163 3.76 15.73 -14.55
N ALA A 164 4.68 14.77 -14.39
CA ALA A 164 4.33 13.41 -13.97
C ALA A 164 3.62 13.41 -12.60
N PRO A 165 2.37 12.92 -12.53
CA PRO A 165 1.65 12.87 -11.27
C PRO A 165 2.18 11.74 -10.39
N GLY A 166 2.20 11.94 -9.07
CA GLY A 166 2.60 10.89 -8.14
C GLY A 166 1.68 9.66 -8.17
N ASN A 167 0.41 9.84 -8.52
CA ASN A 167 -0.51 8.75 -8.83
C ASN A 167 -0.90 8.81 -10.31
N LEU A 168 -0.32 7.91 -11.11
CA LEU A 168 -0.43 7.91 -12.57
C LEU A 168 -1.88 7.92 -13.08
N LEU A 169 -2.75 7.10 -12.49
CA LEU A 169 -4.15 6.92 -12.92
C LEU A 169 -5.16 7.91 -12.31
N THR A 170 -4.77 8.65 -11.26
CA THR A 170 -5.69 9.58 -10.57
C THR A 170 -5.27 11.04 -10.68
N GLY A 171 -4.03 11.33 -11.08
CA GLY A 171 -3.47 12.67 -11.16
C GLY A 171 -3.68 13.37 -12.50
N PHE A 172 -4.73 13.02 -13.24
CA PHE A 172 -5.07 13.62 -14.53
C PHE A 172 -4.02 13.44 -15.64
N GLY A 173 -3.19 12.40 -15.55
CA GLY A 173 -2.28 12.04 -16.65
C GLY A 173 -3.06 11.63 -17.90
N PHE A 174 -4.21 10.96 -17.72
CA PHE A 174 -5.06 10.52 -18.82
C PHE A 174 -6.48 11.05 -18.65
N TYR A 175 -7.15 11.35 -19.75
CA TYR A 175 -8.54 11.81 -19.77
C TYR A 175 -9.43 10.94 -20.64
N GLU A 176 -8.87 10.33 -21.69
CA GLU A 176 -9.55 9.43 -22.60
C GLU A 176 -8.73 8.15 -22.83
N PRO A 177 -9.38 6.99 -23.05
CA PRO A 177 -10.82 6.78 -22.97
C PRO A 177 -11.32 6.71 -21.50
N PHE A 178 -12.31 7.53 -21.15
CA PHE A 178 -12.78 7.69 -19.76
C PHE A 178 -13.27 6.37 -19.12
N TRP A 179 -13.93 5.49 -19.88
CA TRP A 179 -14.43 4.21 -19.39
C TRP A 179 -13.29 3.27 -18.94
N LEU A 180 -12.15 3.33 -19.62
CA LEU A 180 -10.99 2.51 -19.31
C LEU A 180 -10.31 3.01 -18.02
N LEU A 181 -10.28 4.33 -17.83
CA LEU A 181 -9.86 4.94 -16.57
C LEU A 181 -10.79 4.55 -15.42
N ASP A 182 -12.10 4.50 -15.66
CA ASP A 182 -13.07 4.09 -14.65
C ASP A 182 -12.88 2.63 -14.24
N VAL A 183 -12.64 1.73 -15.21
CA VAL A 183 -12.30 0.33 -14.95
C VAL A 183 -11.01 0.22 -14.12
N ALA A 184 -9.96 0.95 -14.50
CA ALA A 184 -8.69 0.93 -13.76
C ALA A 184 -8.87 1.44 -12.32
N ASN A 185 -9.62 2.52 -12.13
CA ASN A 185 -9.88 3.07 -10.81
C ASN A 185 -10.80 2.19 -9.96
N ALA A 186 -11.74 1.46 -10.57
CA ALA A 186 -12.54 0.45 -9.88
C ALA A 186 -11.67 -0.73 -9.44
N ALA A 187 -10.77 -1.20 -10.31
CA ALA A 187 -9.80 -2.23 -9.97
C ALA A 187 -8.88 -1.81 -8.82
N ILE A 188 -8.41 -0.56 -8.78
CA ILE A 188 -7.65 -0.03 -7.63
C ILE A 188 -8.47 -0.13 -6.34
N VAL A 189 -9.74 0.25 -6.34
CA VAL A 189 -10.58 0.17 -5.13
C VAL A 189 -10.68 -1.27 -4.64
N VAL A 190 -10.98 -2.23 -5.52
CA VAL A 190 -11.08 -3.66 -5.15
C VAL A 190 -9.73 -4.20 -4.67
N HIS A 191 -8.63 -3.83 -5.33
CA HIS A 191 -7.29 -4.20 -4.91
C HIS A 191 -6.99 -3.69 -3.49
N LEU A 192 -7.30 -2.42 -3.20
CA LEU A 192 -7.04 -1.81 -1.90
C LEU A 192 -7.85 -2.46 -0.77
N VAL A 193 -9.07 -2.92 -1.05
CA VAL A 193 -9.86 -3.69 -0.06
C VAL A 193 -9.12 -4.97 0.33
N GLY A 194 -8.67 -5.76 -0.65
CA GLY A 194 -7.92 -6.98 -0.34
C GLY A 194 -6.56 -6.72 0.30
N ALA A 195 -5.84 -5.69 -0.15
CA ALA A 195 -4.56 -5.30 0.43
C ALA A 195 -4.70 -4.89 1.90
N TYR A 196 -5.71 -4.07 2.24
CA TYR A 196 -5.96 -3.68 3.63
C TYR A 196 -6.13 -4.90 4.54
N GLN A 197 -6.93 -5.87 4.10
CA GLN A 197 -7.13 -7.10 4.88
C GLN A 197 -5.84 -7.88 5.05
N VAL A 198 -5.08 -8.12 3.98
CA VAL A 198 -3.79 -8.84 4.03
C VAL A 198 -2.81 -8.20 5.03
N TYR A 199 -2.75 -6.87 5.09
CA TYR A 199 -1.85 -6.16 6.00
C TYR A 199 -2.36 -6.03 7.44
N CYS A 200 -3.67 -6.00 7.67
CA CYS A 200 -4.23 -5.82 9.01
C CYS A 200 -4.39 -7.12 9.79
N GLN A 201 -4.57 -8.27 9.12
CA GLN A 201 -4.74 -9.56 9.80
C GLN A 201 -3.61 -9.92 10.77
N PRO A 202 -2.30 -9.75 10.45
CA PRO A 202 -1.23 -10.07 11.38
C PRO A 202 -1.30 -9.22 12.66
N LEU A 203 -1.66 -7.94 12.53
CA LEU A 203 -1.86 -7.04 13.67
C LEU A 203 -3.04 -7.48 14.52
N PHE A 204 -4.17 -7.82 13.89
CA PHE A 204 -5.35 -8.31 14.60
C PHE A 204 -5.05 -9.60 15.35
N ALA A 205 -4.42 -10.57 14.70
CA ALA A 205 -4.01 -11.83 15.31
C ALA A 205 -3.08 -11.61 16.50
N PHE A 206 -2.10 -10.69 16.38
CA PHE A 206 -1.19 -10.35 17.47
C PHE A 206 -1.93 -9.79 18.69
N VAL A 207 -2.78 -8.77 18.49
CA VAL A 207 -3.51 -8.11 19.59
C VAL A 207 -4.52 -9.06 20.24
N GLU A 208 -5.24 -9.84 19.45
CA GLU A 208 -6.23 -10.80 19.94
C GLU A 208 -5.59 -11.94 20.72
N LYS A 209 -4.48 -12.50 20.21
CA LYS A 209 -3.72 -13.54 20.93
C LYS A 209 -3.17 -13.01 22.25
N TRP A 210 -2.61 -11.80 22.24
CA TRP A 210 -2.10 -11.17 23.45
C TRP A 210 -3.21 -10.93 24.48
N ALA A 211 -4.36 -10.39 24.05
CA ALA A 211 -5.50 -10.15 24.93
C ALA A 211 -6.05 -11.45 25.53
N ALA A 212 -6.19 -12.50 24.72
CA ALA A 212 -6.65 -13.82 25.16
C ALA A 212 -5.69 -14.45 26.19
N GLN A 213 -4.38 -14.29 26.02
CA GLN A 213 -3.39 -14.77 27.00
C GLN A 213 -3.39 -13.96 28.29
N ARG A 214 -3.63 -12.65 28.20
CA ARG A 214 -3.58 -11.73 29.35
C ARG A 214 -4.83 -11.80 30.23
N TRP A 215 -5.99 -12.12 29.64
CA TRP A 215 -7.29 -12.19 30.30
C TRP A 215 -8.09 -13.42 29.85
N PRO A 216 -7.64 -14.65 30.17
CA PRO A 216 -8.27 -15.87 29.70
C PRO A 216 -9.70 -16.06 30.23
N ASP A 217 -9.97 -15.60 31.46
CA ASP A 217 -11.25 -15.78 32.15
C ASP A 217 -12.34 -14.78 31.72
N SER A 218 -11.99 -13.79 30.89
CA SER A 218 -12.92 -12.75 30.44
C SER A 218 -13.82 -13.26 29.32
N ALA A 219 -15.11 -13.46 29.63
CA ALA A 219 -16.12 -13.84 28.63
C ALA A 219 -16.24 -12.86 27.45
N TYR A 220 -15.80 -11.61 27.61
CA TYR A 220 -15.76 -10.63 26.51
C TYR A 220 -14.63 -10.90 25.51
N ILE A 221 -13.48 -11.37 26.02
CA ILE A 221 -12.24 -11.54 25.25
C ILE A 221 -12.16 -12.94 24.66
N THR A 222 -12.51 -13.96 25.43
CA THR A 222 -12.42 -15.37 24.98
C THR A 222 -13.77 -15.95 24.57
N GLY A 223 -14.89 -15.32 24.97
CA GLY A 223 -16.22 -15.81 24.64
C GLY A 223 -16.57 -15.66 23.16
N GLU A 224 -17.24 -16.68 22.63
CA GLU A 224 -17.85 -16.67 21.30
C GLU A 224 -19.37 -16.61 21.45
N VAL A 225 -20.01 -15.63 20.80
CA VAL A 225 -21.46 -15.51 20.72
C VAL A 225 -21.90 -16.04 19.36
N GLU A 226 -22.85 -16.99 19.34
CA GLU A 226 -23.44 -17.46 18.10
C GLU A 226 -24.55 -16.50 17.65
N VAL A 227 -24.30 -15.80 16.55
CA VAL A 227 -25.28 -14.90 15.93
C VAL A 227 -25.94 -15.63 14.75
N PRO A 228 -27.27 -15.84 14.76
CA PRO A 228 -27.97 -16.41 13.62
C PRO A 228 -28.00 -15.40 12.47
N LEU A 229 -27.46 -15.77 11.30
CA LEU A 229 -27.58 -14.96 10.10
C LEU A 229 -29.05 -14.91 9.62
N PRO A 230 -29.55 -13.75 9.15
CA PRO A 230 -30.88 -13.61 8.57
C PRO A 230 -30.91 -14.21 7.16
N LEU A 231 -30.74 -15.53 7.07
CA LEU A 231 -30.83 -16.31 5.83
C LEU A 231 -32.09 -17.20 5.85
N PRO A 232 -32.67 -17.51 4.67
CA PRO A 232 -33.83 -18.40 4.56
C PRO A 232 -33.61 -19.73 5.30
N ALA A 233 -34.68 -20.31 5.85
CA ALA A 233 -34.63 -21.46 6.76
C ALA A 233 -33.85 -22.69 6.24
N SER A 234 -33.63 -22.80 4.92
CA SER A 234 -32.85 -23.88 4.29
C SER A 234 -31.32 -23.73 4.43
N ARG A 235 -30.79 -22.60 4.95
CA ARG A 235 -29.34 -22.34 5.02
C ARG A 235 -28.92 -21.52 6.24
N ARG A 236 -29.50 -21.77 7.42
CA ARG A 236 -29.06 -21.13 8.68
C ARG A 236 -27.59 -21.50 8.96
N ARG A 237 -26.69 -20.54 8.73
CA ARG A 237 -25.34 -20.55 9.31
C ARG A 237 -25.37 -19.70 10.57
N CYS A 238 -24.88 -20.25 11.67
CA CYS A 238 -24.53 -19.47 12.85
C CYS A 238 -23.13 -18.90 12.63
N CYS A 239 -22.97 -17.58 12.78
CA CYS A 239 -21.66 -16.95 12.81
C CYS A 239 -21.18 -16.85 14.26
N LYS A 240 -19.99 -17.37 14.53
CA LYS A 240 -19.33 -17.20 15.83
C LYS A 240 -18.68 -15.83 15.88
N VAL A 241 -19.22 -14.94 16.69
CA VAL A 241 -18.73 -13.57 16.85
C VAL A 241 -18.12 -13.44 18.24
N ASN A 242 -16.84 -13.08 18.29
CA ASN A 242 -16.18 -12.68 19.51
C ASN A 242 -16.35 -11.15 19.68
N LEU A 243 -16.83 -10.73 20.85
CA LEU A 243 -17.19 -9.33 21.11
C LEU A 243 -15.95 -8.41 21.15
N PHE A 244 -14.85 -8.87 21.75
CA PHE A 244 -13.59 -8.15 21.73
C PHE A 244 -13.06 -7.96 20.30
N ARG A 245 -13.02 -9.03 19.50
CA ARG A 245 -12.63 -8.97 18.09
C ARG A 245 -13.46 -7.95 17.32
N ALA A 246 -14.79 -8.00 17.46
CA ALA A 246 -15.68 -7.09 16.75
C ALA A 246 -15.40 -5.62 17.13
N THR A 247 -15.35 -5.33 18.42
CA THR A 247 -15.16 -3.96 18.91
C THR A 247 -13.78 -3.39 18.60
N TRP A 248 -12.71 -4.14 18.87
CA TRP A 248 -11.33 -3.69 18.63
C TRP A 248 -11.05 -3.50 17.15
N ARG A 249 -11.41 -4.48 16.30
CA ARG A 249 -11.19 -4.35 14.84
C ARG A 249 -11.97 -3.17 14.29
N THR A 250 -13.24 -2.98 14.68
CA THR A 250 -14.01 -1.79 14.28
C THR A 250 -13.37 -0.49 14.76
N ALA A 251 -12.94 -0.41 16.02
CA ALA A 251 -12.28 0.77 16.56
C ALA A 251 -10.99 1.09 15.80
N PHE A 252 -10.20 0.06 15.45
CA PHE A 252 -9.00 0.21 14.64
C PHE A 252 -9.31 0.76 13.25
N VAL A 253 -10.26 0.17 12.53
CA VAL A 253 -10.64 0.64 11.19
C VAL A 253 -11.16 2.09 11.22
N VAL A 254 -11.98 2.44 12.22
CA VAL A 254 -12.47 3.81 12.42
C VAL A 254 -11.31 4.77 12.65
N ALA A 255 -10.37 4.40 13.55
CA ALA A 255 -9.20 5.23 13.83
C ALA A 255 -8.34 5.44 12.58
N THR A 256 -8.03 4.37 11.83
CA THR A 256 -7.24 4.50 10.58
C THR A 256 -7.97 5.33 9.53
N THR A 257 -9.30 5.20 9.43
CA THR A 257 -10.11 5.99 8.48
C THR A 257 -10.08 7.48 8.83
N VAL A 258 -10.18 7.82 10.13
CA VAL A 258 -10.06 9.20 10.60
C VAL A 258 -8.67 9.77 10.30
N VAL A 259 -7.60 8.99 10.55
CA VAL A 259 -6.23 9.41 10.21
C VAL A 259 -6.09 9.65 8.71
N SER A 260 -6.61 8.78 7.85
CA SER A 260 -6.61 8.97 6.39
C SER A 260 -7.38 10.22 5.96
N MET A 261 -8.45 10.58 6.67
CA MET A 261 -9.21 11.81 6.40
C MET A 261 -8.45 13.08 6.83
N LEU A 262 -7.59 12.99 7.84
CA LEU A 262 -6.78 14.10 8.33
C LEU A 262 -5.51 14.33 7.49
N LEU A 263 -4.93 13.26 6.96
CA LEU A 263 -3.65 13.27 6.24
C LEU A 263 -3.77 12.58 4.87
N PRO A 264 -4.49 13.17 3.89
CA PRO A 264 -4.68 12.56 2.57
C PRO A 264 -3.47 12.73 1.63
N PHE A 265 -2.24 12.80 2.16
CA PHE A 265 -1.00 13.00 1.40
C PHE A 265 -0.35 11.65 1.10
N PHE A 266 -0.86 10.97 0.06
CA PHE A 266 -0.53 9.58 -0.20
C PHE A 266 0.99 9.32 -0.29
N ASN A 267 1.70 10.06 -1.15
CA ASN A 267 3.14 9.83 -1.35
C ASN A 267 3.96 10.18 -0.12
N ASP A 268 3.65 11.26 0.60
CA ASP A 268 4.45 11.64 1.75
C ASP A 268 4.25 10.65 2.91
N VAL A 269 3.02 10.19 3.10
CA VAL A 269 2.72 9.16 4.12
C VAL A 269 3.37 7.82 3.75
N VAL A 270 3.28 7.40 2.48
CA VAL A 270 3.89 6.16 2.00
C VAL A 270 5.41 6.22 2.10
N GLY A 271 6.03 7.31 1.66
CA GLY A 271 7.47 7.53 1.78
C GLY A 271 7.95 7.49 3.23
N PHE A 272 7.17 8.09 4.15
CA PHE A 272 7.47 8.07 5.57
C PHE A 272 7.35 6.67 6.18
N LEU A 273 6.26 5.95 5.89
CA LEU A 273 6.07 4.57 6.36
C LEU A 273 7.13 3.62 5.78
N GLY A 274 7.50 3.81 4.51
CA GLY A 274 8.60 3.09 3.87
C GLY A 274 9.92 3.32 4.59
N ALA A 275 10.26 4.57 4.89
CA ALA A 275 11.46 4.92 5.63
C ALA A 275 11.51 4.30 7.04
N LEU A 276 10.39 4.30 7.78
CA LEU A 276 10.32 3.72 9.12
C LEU A 276 10.38 2.19 9.11
N GLY A 277 9.72 1.54 8.16
CA GLY A 277 9.66 0.08 8.10
C GLY A 277 10.90 -0.57 7.48
N PHE A 278 11.48 0.07 6.46
CA PHE A 278 12.51 -0.55 5.61
C PHE A 278 13.78 -0.95 6.37
N TRP A 279 14.43 -0.01 7.05
CA TRP A 279 15.68 -0.33 7.74
C TRP A 279 15.50 -1.37 8.85
N PRO A 280 14.62 -1.19 9.86
CA PRO A 280 14.58 -2.12 10.99
C PRO A 280 14.10 -3.51 10.58
N LEU A 281 13.09 -3.61 9.71
CA LEU A 281 12.41 -4.88 9.42
C LEU A 281 12.94 -5.59 8.18
N THR A 282 13.32 -4.85 7.14
CA THR A 282 13.75 -5.44 5.86
C THR A 282 15.27 -5.60 5.78
N VAL A 283 16.03 -4.77 6.51
CA VAL A 283 17.50 -4.78 6.45
C VAL A 283 18.12 -5.26 7.76
N TYR A 284 18.00 -4.48 8.82
CA TYR A 284 18.70 -4.70 10.09
C TYR A 284 18.36 -6.06 10.71
N PHE A 285 17.07 -6.33 10.94
CA PHE A 285 16.66 -7.57 11.61
C PHE A 285 17.07 -8.83 10.82
N PRO A 286 16.84 -8.95 9.50
CA PRO A 286 17.31 -10.09 8.72
C PRO A 286 18.85 -10.22 8.68
N VAL A 287 19.58 -9.11 8.60
CA VAL A 287 21.05 -9.12 8.60
C VAL A 287 21.60 -9.62 9.93
N GLU A 288 21.10 -9.12 11.05
CA GLU A 288 21.52 -9.57 12.38
C GLU A 288 21.14 -11.04 12.61
N MET A 289 19.92 -11.43 12.21
CA MET A 289 19.50 -12.83 12.27
C MET A 289 20.45 -13.74 11.45
N TYR A 290 20.86 -13.30 10.26
CA TYR A 290 21.81 -14.06 9.44
C TYR A 290 23.19 -14.17 10.10
N VAL A 291 23.72 -13.07 10.66
CA VAL A 291 25.01 -13.05 11.35
C VAL A 291 25.02 -14.03 12.53
N VAL A 292 23.97 -14.03 13.34
CA VAL A 292 23.81 -14.92 14.50
C VAL A 292 23.65 -16.37 14.06
N GLN A 293 22.72 -16.65 13.13
CA GLN A 293 22.40 -18.02 12.69
C GLN A 293 23.57 -18.69 11.94
N LYS A 294 24.30 -17.93 11.11
CA LYS A 294 25.46 -18.43 10.38
C LYS A 294 26.78 -18.28 11.14
N LYS A 295 26.75 -17.76 12.38
CA LYS A 295 27.93 -17.52 13.23
C LYS A 295 29.04 -16.79 12.46
N VAL A 296 28.67 -15.74 11.73
CA VAL A 296 29.62 -14.99 10.91
C VAL A 296 30.66 -14.33 11.83
N PRO A 297 31.97 -14.56 11.65
CA PRO A 297 32.98 -13.98 12.52
C PRO A 297 32.96 -12.45 12.46
N ARG A 298 32.98 -11.81 13.64
CA ARG A 298 33.10 -10.35 13.73
C ARG A 298 34.37 -9.90 13.02
N TRP A 299 34.29 -8.76 12.33
CA TRP A 299 35.37 -8.18 11.52
C TRP A 299 35.81 -9.00 10.30
N SER A 300 35.17 -10.13 10.00
CA SER A 300 35.34 -10.75 8.69
C SER A 300 34.85 -9.81 7.59
N SER A 301 35.42 -9.93 6.38
CA SER A 301 34.99 -9.13 5.22
C SER A 301 33.48 -9.21 4.97
N ARG A 302 32.87 -10.40 5.17
CA ARG A 302 31.41 -10.60 5.06
C ARG A 302 30.66 -9.83 6.14
N TRP A 303 31.11 -9.87 7.39
CA TRP A 303 30.48 -9.13 8.48
C TRP A 303 30.56 -7.62 8.23
N VAL A 304 31.73 -7.11 7.84
CA VAL A 304 31.91 -5.68 7.53
C VAL A 304 31.00 -5.25 6.37
N CYS A 305 30.92 -6.05 5.30
CA CYS A 305 30.02 -5.76 4.18
C CYS A 305 28.54 -5.69 4.60
N LEU A 306 28.08 -6.64 5.42
CA LEU A 306 26.71 -6.66 5.94
C LEU A 306 26.40 -5.45 6.84
N GLN A 307 27.35 -5.06 7.70
CA GLN A 307 27.18 -3.90 8.57
C GLN A 307 27.21 -2.59 7.78
N MET A 308 28.09 -2.47 6.78
CA MET A 308 28.12 -1.31 5.88
C MET A 308 26.82 -1.18 5.07
N LEU A 309 26.27 -2.30 4.58
CA LEU A 309 24.95 -2.32 3.93
C LEU A 309 23.86 -1.83 4.89
N SER A 310 23.81 -2.37 6.11
CA SER A 310 22.82 -1.98 7.13
C SER A 310 22.92 -0.49 7.47
N LEU A 311 24.14 0.02 7.68
CA LEU A 311 24.39 1.43 7.96
C LEU A 311 24.01 2.33 6.77
N GLY A 312 24.34 1.92 5.54
CA GLY A 312 23.96 2.66 4.33
C GLY A 312 22.43 2.75 4.19
N CYS A 313 21.72 1.64 4.39
CA CYS A 313 20.26 1.62 4.38
C CYS A 313 19.64 2.45 5.52
N LEU A 314 20.29 2.52 6.70
CA LEU A 314 19.88 3.40 7.79
C LEU A 314 19.94 4.87 7.36
N VAL A 315 21.06 5.29 6.77
CA VAL A 315 21.24 6.66 6.30
C VAL A 315 20.20 7.02 5.24
N ILE A 316 19.96 6.13 4.27
CA ILE A 316 18.91 6.31 3.25
C ILE A 316 17.53 6.45 3.90
N SER A 317 17.23 5.61 4.89
CA SER A 317 15.94 5.65 5.60
C SER A 317 15.75 6.96 6.37
N ILE A 318 16.79 7.44 7.07
CA ILE A 318 16.75 8.74 7.76
C ILE A 318 16.52 9.88 6.76
N ALA A 319 17.22 9.86 5.63
CA ALA A 319 17.07 10.89 4.60
C ALA A 319 15.67 10.86 3.97
N ALA A 320 15.14 9.66 3.68
CA ALA A 320 13.78 9.47 3.17
C ALA A 320 12.71 9.93 4.15
N ALA A 321 12.89 9.65 5.45
CA ALA A 321 12.00 10.15 6.50
C ALA A 321 12.02 11.69 6.55
N ALA A 322 13.19 12.32 6.46
CA ALA A 322 13.32 13.77 6.43
C ALA A 322 12.61 14.40 5.21
N GLY A 323 12.80 13.82 4.01
CA GLY A 323 12.10 14.27 2.80
C GLY A 323 10.59 14.15 2.91
N SER A 324 10.11 13.02 3.45
CA SER A 324 8.67 12.78 3.63
C SER A 324 8.05 13.71 4.67
N ILE A 325 8.73 13.95 5.80
CA ILE A 325 8.28 14.92 6.82
C ILE A 325 8.21 16.34 6.22
N ALA A 326 9.20 16.73 5.41
CA ALA A 326 9.19 18.02 4.72
C ALA A 326 7.99 18.14 3.76
N GLY A 327 7.67 17.06 3.02
CA GLY A 327 6.47 16.95 2.18
C GLY A 327 5.19 17.16 2.97
N ILE A 328 4.96 16.34 4.02
CA ILE A 328 3.78 16.46 4.91
C ILE A 328 3.67 17.87 5.49
N ALA A 329 4.77 18.44 5.97
CA ALA A 329 4.77 19.78 6.58
C ALA A 329 4.45 20.89 5.57
N SER A 330 4.85 20.72 4.30
CA SER A 330 4.48 21.63 3.22
C SER A 330 3.00 21.54 2.90
N ASP A 331 2.49 20.32 2.73
CA ASP A 331 1.11 20.06 2.36
C ASP A 331 0.11 20.46 3.46
N LEU A 332 0.46 20.26 4.74
CA LEU A 332 -0.35 20.70 5.88
C LEU A 332 -0.53 22.22 5.97
N LYS A 333 0.37 23.03 5.39
CA LYS A 333 0.19 24.50 5.37
C LYS A 333 -0.99 24.93 4.48
N VAL A 334 -1.27 24.14 3.45
CA VAL A 334 -2.31 24.45 2.45
C VAL A 334 -3.59 23.67 2.75
N TYR A 335 -3.47 22.44 3.25
CA TYR A 335 -4.59 21.56 3.50
C TYR A 335 -5.41 22.02 4.72
N ARG A 336 -6.73 22.07 4.55
CA ARG A 336 -7.68 22.29 5.65
C ARG A 336 -8.58 21.07 5.80
N PRO A 337 -8.41 20.28 6.89
CA PRO A 337 -9.20 19.07 7.11
C PRO A 337 -10.70 19.35 7.05
N PHE A 338 -11.44 18.42 6.43
CA PHE A 338 -12.91 18.42 6.36
C PHE A 338 -13.56 19.64 5.68
N LYS A 339 -12.79 20.51 5.04
CA LYS A 339 -13.35 21.57 4.18
C LYS A 339 -13.52 21.05 2.75
N SER A 340 -14.74 21.16 2.25
CA SER A 340 -15.03 21.00 0.82
C SER A 340 -14.63 22.31 0.13
N TYR A 341 -13.66 22.28 -0.78
CA TYR A 341 -13.43 23.43 -1.65
C TYR A 341 -14.36 23.39 -2.84
#